data_AF-A0AAU3S6W1-F1
#
_entry.id   AF-A0AAU3S6W1-F1
#
_cell.length_a   1.000
_cell.length_b   1.000
_cell.length_c   1.000
_cell.angle_alpha   90.00
_cell.angle_beta   90.00
_cell.angle_gamma   90.00
#
_symmetry.space_group_name_H-M   'P 1'
#
loop_
_entity.id
_entity.type
_entity.pdbx_description
1 polymer ?
#
loop_
_entity_poly.entity_id
_entity_poly.type
_entity_poly.pdbx_seq_one_letter_code
_entity_poly.pdbx_strand_id
1 'polypeptide(L)'
;MTAEETPRYVRLRVDLVLEIDDPEALTGAALERIAADELLPDQERAHAQSAVREDEAEALAYLVDPFDLVAEVPGVELAQASWSSEEIEYDPDDEVWDLDEEDESDEEDGDDGPRP
;
A
#
# COMPACT_ATOMS: atom_id res chain seq x y z
N MET A 1 -4.00 19.83 35.38
CA MET A 1 -4.97 19.19 34.49
C MET A 1 -4.19 18.78 33.26
N THR A 2 -3.76 17.53 33.21
CA THR A 2 -3.21 16.94 31.99
C THR A 2 -4.41 16.79 31.05
N ALA A 3 -4.41 17.49 29.92
CA ALA A 3 -5.39 17.18 28.88
C ALA A 3 -5.23 15.68 28.59
N GLU A 4 -6.31 14.92 28.78
CA GLU A 4 -6.40 13.55 28.32
C GLU A 4 -6.30 13.62 26.80
N GLU A 5 -5.09 13.48 26.26
CA GLU A 5 -4.80 13.51 24.83
C GLU A 5 -5.52 12.32 24.21
N THR A 6 -6.76 12.56 23.75
CA THR A 6 -7.55 11.58 23.02
C THR A 6 -6.70 11.09 21.84
N PRO A 7 -6.60 9.78 21.58
CA PRO A 7 -5.82 9.27 20.47
C PRO A 7 -6.35 9.90 19.18
N ARG A 8 -5.59 10.85 18.63
CA ARG A 8 -5.95 11.62 17.43
C ARG A 8 -5.65 10.87 16.13
N TYR A 9 -4.88 9.80 16.23
CA TYR A 9 -4.42 9.01 15.10
C TYR A 9 -5.03 7.61 15.16
N VAL A 10 -5.54 7.16 14.01
CA VAL A 10 -6.08 5.83 13.81
C VAL A 10 -5.25 5.16 12.71
N ARG A 11 -4.75 3.95 12.97
CA ARG A 11 -4.10 3.12 11.93
C ARG A 11 -5.18 2.33 11.21
N LEU A 12 -5.29 2.53 9.91
CA LEU A 12 -6.11 1.71 9.02
C LEU A 12 -5.19 0.67 8.35
N ARG A 13 -5.52 -0.63 8.47
CA ARG A 13 -4.92 -1.71 7.68
C ARG A 13 -5.91 -2.07 6.57
N VAL A 14 -5.43 -2.19 5.33
CA VAL A 14 -6.23 -2.44 4.13
C VAL A 14 -5.43 -3.36 3.22
N ASP A 15 -6.09 -4.42 2.76
CA ASP A 15 -5.63 -5.32 1.72
C ASP A 15 -6.56 -5.18 0.51
N LEU A 16 -5.98 -5.01 -0.67
CA LEU A 16 -6.70 -4.75 -1.92
C LEU A 16 -6.23 -5.74 -2.98
N VAL A 17 -7.18 -6.47 -3.57
CA VAL A 17 -6.95 -7.22 -4.81
C VAL A 17 -7.71 -6.53 -5.91
N LEU A 18 -7.03 -6.28 -7.03
CA LEU A 18 -7.58 -5.59 -8.17
C LEU A 18 -7.43 -6.50 -9.40
N GLU A 19 -8.52 -6.67 -10.14
CA GLU A 19 -8.47 -7.29 -11.47
C GLU A 19 -7.98 -6.25 -12.49
N ILE A 20 -7.02 -6.65 -13.33
CA ILE A 20 -6.53 -5.82 -14.43
C ILE A 20 -7.15 -6.31 -15.73
N ASP A 21 -8.24 -5.66 -16.15
CA ASP A 21 -8.96 -6.01 -17.39
C ASP A 21 -8.21 -5.59 -18.67
N ASP A 22 -7.34 -4.57 -18.58
CA ASP A 22 -6.58 -4.02 -19.72
C ASP A 22 -5.16 -3.61 -19.29
N PRO A 23 -4.20 -4.55 -19.36
CA PRO A 23 -2.80 -4.29 -19.00
C PRO A 23 -2.13 -3.22 -19.86
N GLU A 24 -2.47 -3.16 -21.16
CA GLU A 24 -1.86 -2.19 -22.08
C GLU A 24 -2.31 -0.76 -21.74
N ALA A 25 -3.58 -0.57 -21.39
CA ALA A 25 -4.10 0.71 -20.92
C ALA A 25 -3.47 1.12 -19.58
N LEU A 26 -3.29 0.18 -18.66
CA LEU A 26 -2.64 0.42 -17.36
C LEU A 26 -1.19 0.91 -17.54
N THR A 27 -0.37 0.14 -18.27
CA THR A 27 1.02 0.51 -18.58
C THR A 27 1.08 1.83 -19.35
N GLY A 28 0.17 2.06 -20.30
CA GLY A 28 0.08 3.31 -21.05
C GLY A 28 -0.13 4.52 -20.13
N ALA A 29 -1.11 4.45 -19.24
CA ALA A 29 -1.40 5.50 -18.28
C ALA A 29 -0.22 5.75 -17.32
N ALA A 30 0.45 4.69 -16.85
CA ALA A 30 1.63 4.81 -16.01
C ALA A 30 2.77 5.54 -16.75
N LEU A 31 3.04 5.17 -18.02
CA LEU A 31 4.05 5.85 -18.84
C LEU A 31 3.72 7.33 -19.08
N GLU A 32 2.45 7.67 -19.32
CA GLU A 32 2.01 9.05 -19.47
C GLU A 32 2.23 9.85 -18.18
N ARG A 33 1.87 9.28 -17.02
CA ARG A 33 2.12 9.87 -15.70
C ARG A 33 3.62 10.08 -15.46
N ILE A 34 4.43 9.06 -15.70
CA ILE A 34 5.90 9.12 -15.55
C ILE A 34 6.49 10.18 -16.46
N ALA A 35 5.98 10.34 -17.68
CA ALA A 35 6.47 11.36 -18.61
C ALA A 35 6.07 12.79 -18.19
N ALA A 36 4.91 12.95 -17.54
CA ALA A 36 4.40 14.23 -17.07
C ALA A 36 4.98 14.68 -15.72
N ASP A 37 5.60 13.79 -14.95
CA ASP A 37 6.20 14.12 -13.65
C ASP A 37 7.48 14.96 -13.85
N GLU A 38 7.40 16.27 -13.62
CA GLU A 38 8.54 17.19 -13.75
C GLU A 38 9.54 17.11 -12.58
N LEU A 39 9.14 16.49 -11.48
CA LEU A 39 9.98 16.35 -10.28
C LEU A 39 10.88 15.11 -10.34
N LEU A 40 10.55 14.16 -11.22
CA LEU A 40 11.31 12.92 -11.39
C LEU A 40 12.60 13.13 -12.20
N PRO A 41 13.80 12.89 -11.61
CA PRO A 41 15.07 12.96 -12.33
C PRO A 41 15.14 12.00 -13.52
N ASP A 42 15.86 12.36 -14.58
CA ASP A 42 15.92 11.57 -15.83
C ASP A 42 16.33 10.11 -15.63
N GLN A 43 17.28 9.86 -14.72
CA GLN A 43 17.75 8.50 -14.43
C GLN A 43 16.67 7.66 -13.72
N GLU A 44 15.95 8.25 -12.77
CA GLU A 44 14.85 7.60 -12.06
C GLU A 44 13.65 7.40 -13.00
N ARG A 45 13.39 8.37 -13.90
CA ARG A 45 12.36 8.26 -14.93
C ARG A 45 12.61 7.08 -15.86
N ALA A 46 13.83 6.91 -16.37
CA ALA A 46 14.16 5.78 -17.25
C ALA A 46 13.97 4.44 -16.52
N HIS A 47 14.31 4.37 -15.23
CA HIS A 47 14.09 3.19 -14.41
C HIS A 47 12.60 2.89 -14.21
N ALA A 48 11.82 3.89 -13.78
CA ALA A 48 10.38 3.75 -13.59
C ALA A 48 9.67 3.34 -14.89
N GLN A 49 10.05 3.94 -16.02
CA GLN A 49 9.52 3.54 -17.33
C GLN A 49 9.89 2.11 -17.74
N SER A 50 11.02 1.56 -17.27
CA SER A 50 11.34 0.16 -17.49
C SER A 50 10.43 -0.72 -16.64
N ALA A 51 10.37 -0.43 -15.33
CA ALA A 51 9.60 -1.19 -14.36
C ALA A 51 8.14 -1.36 -14.77
N VAL A 52 7.43 -0.26 -15.09
CA VAL A 52 6.00 -0.32 -15.46
C VAL A 52 5.72 -1.03 -16.80
N ARG A 53 6.75 -1.27 -17.62
CA ARG A 53 6.63 -2.06 -18.87
C ARG A 53 6.92 -3.54 -18.64
N GLU A 54 7.62 -3.86 -17.56
CA GLU A 54 8.03 -5.21 -17.22
C GLU A 54 7.03 -5.87 -16.26
N ASP A 55 6.28 -5.06 -15.49
CA ASP A 55 5.42 -5.53 -14.41
C ASP A 55 4.17 -4.61 -14.24
N GLU A 56 2.98 -5.21 -14.30
CA GLU A 56 1.71 -4.53 -14.09
C GLU A 56 1.51 -4.03 -12.65
N ALA A 57 2.04 -4.72 -11.65
CA ALA A 57 2.02 -4.27 -10.27
C ALA A 57 2.85 -2.98 -10.12
N GLU A 58 3.99 -2.86 -10.79
CA GLU A 58 4.77 -1.61 -10.83
C GLU A 58 4.00 -0.47 -11.51
N ALA A 59 3.26 -0.78 -12.59
CA ALA A 59 2.40 0.20 -13.24
C ALA A 59 1.28 0.69 -12.30
N LEU A 60 0.66 -0.23 -11.54
CA LEU A 60 -0.34 0.09 -10.53
C LEU A 60 0.25 0.91 -9.38
N ALA A 61 1.42 0.51 -8.86
CA ALA A 61 2.16 1.23 -7.82
C ALA A 61 2.38 2.70 -8.19
N TYR A 62 2.74 2.95 -9.44
CA TYR A 62 3.00 4.31 -9.91
C TYR A 62 1.72 5.14 -10.07
N LEU A 63 0.58 4.49 -10.32
CA LEU A 63 -0.68 5.17 -10.61
C LEU A 63 -1.50 5.47 -9.36
N VAL A 64 -1.48 4.60 -8.35
CA VAL A 64 -2.27 4.77 -7.13
C VAL A 64 -1.57 5.72 -6.17
N ASP A 65 -2.34 6.71 -5.70
CA ASP A 65 -1.91 7.62 -4.63
C ASP A 65 -2.73 7.32 -3.37
N PRO A 66 -2.11 6.88 -2.25
CA PRO A 66 -2.83 6.61 -1.01
C PRO A 66 -3.52 7.85 -0.42
N PHE A 67 -3.07 9.07 -0.73
CA PHE A 67 -3.76 10.29 -0.35
C PHE A 67 -5.13 10.37 -1.02
N ASP A 68 -5.21 10.08 -2.32
CA ASP A 68 -6.47 10.10 -3.07
C ASP A 68 -7.45 9.03 -2.59
N LEU A 69 -6.96 7.87 -2.12
CA LEU A 69 -7.81 6.79 -1.60
C LEU A 69 -8.64 7.19 -0.37
N VAL A 70 -8.13 8.10 0.47
CA VAL A 70 -8.81 8.53 1.70
C VAL A 70 -9.29 10.00 1.64
N ALA A 71 -9.02 10.71 0.54
CA ALA A 71 -9.26 12.15 0.41
C ALA A 71 -10.73 12.55 0.60
N GLU A 72 -11.67 11.68 0.26
CA GLU A 72 -13.11 11.96 0.36
C GLU A 72 -13.70 11.65 1.76
N VAL A 73 -12.92 11.11 2.68
CA VAL A 73 -13.40 10.76 4.04
C VAL A 73 -13.48 12.02 4.91
N PRO A 74 -14.68 12.42 5.39
CA PRO A 74 -14.83 13.67 6.13
C PRO A 74 -14.03 13.70 7.44
N GLY A 75 -13.19 14.73 7.59
CA GLY A 75 -12.39 14.94 8.81
C GLY A 75 -11.14 14.08 8.92
N VAL A 76 -10.72 13.43 7.83
CA VAL A 76 -9.49 12.64 7.77
C VAL A 76 -8.42 13.39 6.96
N GLU A 77 -7.19 13.36 7.48
CA GLU A 77 -5.99 13.81 6.79
C GLU A 77 -4.95 12.69 6.89
N LEU A 78 -4.42 12.23 5.75
CA LEU A 78 -3.43 11.15 5.73
C LEU A 78 -2.10 11.68 6.29
N ALA A 79 -1.66 11.14 7.42
CA ALA A 79 -0.39 11.51 8.04
C ALA A 79 0.80 10.68 7.54
N GLN A 80 0.56 9.40 7.27
CA GLN A 80 1.56 8.44 6.81
C GLN A 80 0.85 7.30 6.09
N ALA A 81 1.44 6.82 5.01
CA ALA A 81 1.08 5.56 4.36
C ALA A 81 2.34 4.76 4.03
N SER A 82 2.22 3.45 4.11
CA SER A 82 3.19 2.48 3.60
C SER A 82 2.35 1.39 2.92
N TRP A 83 2.69 1.06 1.69
CA TRP A 83 1.98 0.08 0.89
C TRP A 83 2.91 -0.44 -0.19
N SER A 84 2.56 -1.61 -0.73
CA SER A 84 3.23 -2.26 -1.85
C SER A 84 2.16 -2.86 -2.75
N SER A 85 2.56 -3.19 -3.97
CA SER A 85 1.74 -3.92 -4.92
C SER A 85 2.54 -5.12 -5.43
N GLU A 86 1.84 -6.21 -5.67
CA GLU A 86 2.42 -7.43 -6.22
C GLU A 86 1.36 -8.16 -7.06
N GLU A 87 1.82 -8.96 -8.02
CA GLU A 87 0.96 -9.90 -8.70
C GLU A 87 0.72 -11.11 -7.81
N ILE A 88 -0.55 -11.52 -7.69
CA ILE A 88 -0.94 -12.71 -6.94
C ILE A 88 -1.79 -13.65 -7.79
N GLU A 89 -1.74 -14.94 -7.50
CA GLU A 89 -2.75 -15.88 -7.97
C GLU A 89 -4.01 -15.68 -7.12
N TYR A 90 -5.10 -15.21 -7.74
CA TYR A 90 -6.36 -14.92 -7.04
C TYR A 90 -7.52 -15.72 -7.63
N ASP A 91 -8.28 -16.42 -6.78
CA ASP A 91 -9.53 -17.10 -7.13
C ASP A 91 -10.72 -16.38 -6.48
N PRO A 92 -11.60 -15.72 -7.26
CA PRO A 92 -12.75 -14.99 -6.74
C PRO A 92 -13.83 -15.88 -6.12
N ASP A 93 -13.82 -17.18 -6.42
CA ASP A 93 -14.77 -18.16 -5.88
C ASP A 93 -14.28 -18.79 -4.55
N ASP A 94 -13.05 -18.47 -4.11
CA ASP A 94 -12.53 -18.95 -2.82
C ASP A 94 -13.19 -18.19 -1.65
N GLU A 95 -13.67 -18.94 -0.66
CA GLU A 95 -14.44 -18.41 0.47
C GLU A 95 -13.52 -17.87 1.59
N VAL A 96 -12.22 -18.19 1.54
CA VAL A 96 -11.24 -17.81 2.57
C VAL A 96 -10.22 -16.85 1.99
N TRP A 97 -10.46 -15.56 2.16
CA TRP A 97 -9.41 -14.57 2.13
C TRP A 97 -8.72 -14.59 3.51
N ASP A 98 -7.58 -15.28 3.63
CA ASP A 98 -6.79 -15.30 4.87
C ASP A 98 -6.04 -13.95 5.06
N LEU A 99 -6.79 -12.89 5.39
CA LEU A 99 -6.27 -11.56 5.71
C LEU A 99 -5.78 -11.41 7.16
N ASP A 100 -5.84 -12.49 7.97
CA ASP A 100 -5.62 -12.46 9.42
C ASP A 100 -4.41 -13.30 9.90
N GLU A 101 -3.61 -13.93 9.01
CA GLU A 101 -2.47 -14.76 9.42
C GLU A 101 -1.22 -13.96 9.87
N GLU A 102 -1.21 -12.62 9.80
CA GLU A 102 -0.05 -11.77 10.11
C GLU A 102 -0.16 -10.92 11.41
N ASP A 103 -1.04 -11.27 12.36
CA ASP A 103 -1.05 -10.64 13.70
C ASP A 103 -0.73 -11.65 14.82
N GLU A 104 0.03 -12.70 14.50
CA GLU A 104 0.83 -13.40 15.52
C GLU A 104 2.05 -12.53 15.86
N SER A 105 1.80 -11.47 16.64
CA SER A 105 2.87 -10.81 17.36
C SER A 105 3.62 -11.87 18.17
N ASP A 106 4.93 -12.03 17.92
CA ASP A 106 5.90 -12.59 18.87
C ASP A 106 5.87 -11.76 20.18
N GLU A 107 4.82 -11.93 20.97
CA GLU A 107 4.84 -11.70 22.40
C GLU A 107 5.63 -12.88 22.99
N GLU A 108 6.96 -12.78 22.97
CA GLU A 108 7.79 -13.60 23.86
C GLU A 108 7.44 -13.19 25.30
N ASP A 109 6.41 -13.85 25.83
CA ASP A 109 5.93 -13.78 27.21
C ASP A 109 7.10 -14.02 28.16
N GLY A 110 7.27 -13.08 29.10
CA GLY A 110 8.36 -13.11 30.07
C GLY A 110 8.26 -14.30 31.03
N ASP A 111 9.33 -15.09 31.11
CA ASP A 111 9.59 -15.95 32.26
C ASP A 111 10.37 -15.16 33.33
N ASP A 112 9.62 -14.54 34.25
CA ASP A 112 10.13 -14.12 35.55
C ASP A 112 10.30 -15.38 36.43
N GLY A 113 11.50 -15.96 36.41
CA GLY A 113 11.93 -16.98 37.36
C GLY A 113 12.59 -16.36 38.60
N PRO A 114 12.26 -16.80 39.84
CA PRO A 114 12.44 -16.00 41.04
C PRO A 114 13.89 -15.92 41.51
N ARG A 115 14.24 -14.79 42.13
CA ARG A 115 15.47 -14.62 42.92
C ARG A 115 15.46 -15.55 44.15
N PRO A 116 16.53 -16.34 44.34
CA PRO A 116 17.20 -16.43 45.64
C PRO A 116 18.67 -16.02 45.61
#